data_AF-A0A5V7JY37-F1
#
_entry.id   AF-A0A5V7JY37-F1
#
_cell.length_a   1.000
_cell.length_b   1.000
_cell.length_c   1.000
_cell.angle_alpha   90.00
_cell.angle_beta   90.00
_cell.angle_gamma   90.00
#
_symmetry.space_group_name_H-M   'P 1'
#
loop_
_entity.id
_entity.type
_entity.pdbx_description
1 polymer ?
#
loop_
_entity_poly.entity_id
_entity_poly.type
_entity_poly.pdbx_seq_one_letter_code
_entity_poly.pdbx_strand_id
1 'polypeptide(L)'
;MNSADLSKILEEHKVWITSMRESGSRANLRGANLRDADLCGANLCGANLRGANLRGANLRDADLCDADLRDADLCDADLCDANLRGADLCGANLCGANLRGADLRDADLCDANLRDADLCDADLCDANLRDANLCGADLCGANLCGANLRGANLRGANLRDANLRGANLRDANLRDANLCGANLRGANLRDADLRGADLPDLTFVILGEKYFISITNGEYVRAGCQNHTVEEWRKYSKQEIAEMDGRKALKFYPRLLDIIDFYIGKGERPDWLTSKEYADEVTE
;
A
#
# COMPACT_ATOMS: atom_id res chain seq x y z
N MET A 1 16.66 -25.10 -15.89
CA MET A 1 17.33 -26.08 -15.00
C MET A 1 16.63 -27.41 -15.19
N ASN A 2 17.30 -28.56 -15.02
CA ASN A 2 16.58 -29.85 -15.09
C ASN A 2 15.95 -30.18 -13.72
N SER A 3 14.97 -31.09 -13.69
CA SER A 3 14.23 -31.43 -12.47
C SER A 3 15.10 -32.08 -11.40
N ALA A 4 16.10 -32.90 -11.78
CA ALA A 4 16.97 -33.57 -10.80
C ALA A 4 17.86 -32.57 -10.04
N ASP A 5 18.43 -31.60 -10.74
CA ASP A 5 19.24 -30.53 -10.13
C ASP A 5 18.38 -29.68 -9.20
N LEU A 6 17.16 -29.32 -9.62
CA LEU A 6 16.22 -28.58 -8.79
C LEU A 6 15.86 -29.36 -7.52
N SER A 7 15.47 -30.63 -7.64
CA SER A 7 15.13 -31.47 -6.48
C SER A 7 16.28 -31.59 -5.50
N LYS A 8 17.53 -31.70 -5.99
CA LYS A 8 18.71 -31.73 -5.13
C LYS A 8 18.89 -30.42 -4.36
N ILE A 9 18.75 -29.27 -5.04
CA ILE A 9 18.85 -27.95 -4.41
C ILE A 9 17.76 -27.80 -3.33
N LEU A 10 16.52 -28.21 -3.63
CA LEU A 10 15.41 -28.13 -2.68
C LEU A 10 15.64 -29.03 -1.46
N GLU A 11 16.19 -30.23 -1.64
CA GLU A 11 16.48 -31.12 -0.51
C GLU A 11 17.62 -30.58 0.37
N GLU A 12 18.69 -30.05 -0.24
CA GLU A 12 19.77 -29.39 0.52
C GLU A 12 19.27 -28.14 1.26
N HIS A 13 18.32 -27.41 0.67
CA HIS A 13 17.71 -26.24 1.30
C HIS A 13 16.78 -26.60 2.45
N LYS A 14 16.00 -27.68 2.30
CA LYS A 14 15.17 -28.21 3.37
C LYS A 14 16.02 -28.64 4.58
N VAL A 15 17.15 -29.31 4.34
CA VAL A 15 18.12 -29.61 5.41
C VAL A 15 18.64 -28.33 6.05
N TRP A 16 18.96 -27.32 5.24
CA TRP A 16 19.44 -26.02 5.74
C TRP A 16 18.45 -25.28 6.64
N ILE A 17 17.17 -25.28 6.29
CA ILE A 17 16.12 -24.70 7.14
C ILE A 17 15.96 -25.50 8.44
N THR A 18 15.80 -26.82 8.32
CA THR A 18 15.47 -27.68 9.46
C THR A 18 16.62 -27.82 10.46
N SER A 19 17.87 -27.68 10.02
CA SER A 19 19.04 -27.69 10.89
C SER A 19 19.43 -26.30 11.41
N MET A 20 18.53 -25.31 11.37
CA MET A 20 18.81 -23.93 11.79
C MET A 20 20.10 -23.35 11.15
N ARG A 21 20.31 -23.63 9.86
CA ARG A 21 21.45 -23.16 9.05
C ARG A 21 22.81 -23.79 9.37
N GLU A 22 22.85 -24.87 10.16
CA GLU A 22 24.09 -25.59 10.51
C GLU A 22 24.59 -26.58 9.44
N SER A 23 23.71 -27.08 8.57
CA SER A 23 24.01 -28.08 7.55
C SER A 23 23.17 -27.86 6.28
N GLY A 24 23.37 -28.63 5.21
CA GLY A 24 22.70 -28.38 3.93
C GLY A 24 23.18 -27.09 3.25
N SER A 25 22.42 -26.59 2.27
CA SER A 25 22.75 -25.36 1.55
C SER A 25 21.52 -24.52 1.26
N ARG A 26 21.57 -23.22 1.54
CA ARG A 26 20.55 -22.25 1.12
C ARG A 26 20.32 -22.35 -0.40
N ALA A 27 19.07 -22.46 -0.83
CA ALA A 27 18.74 -22.55 -2.25
C ALA A 27 19.27 -21.32 -3.00
N ASN A 28 20.13 -21.57 -3.99
CA ASN A 28 20.61 -20.54 -4.92
C ASN A 28 20.12 -20.89 -6.33
N LEU A 29 19.06 -20.21 -6.72
CA LEU A 29 18.33 -20.34 -7.97
C LEU A 29 18.41 -19.02 -8.78
N ARG A 30 19.43 -18.19 -8.50
CA ARG A 30 19.65 -16.92 -9.21
C ARG A 30 19.73 -17.15 -10.71
N GLY A 31 18.89 -16.45 -11.47
CA GLY A 31 18.84 -16.57 -12.93
C GLY A 31 18.40 -17.95 -13.45
N ALA A 32 17.91 -18.84 -12.57
CA ALA A 32 17.49 -20.17 -12.98
C ALA A 32 16.25 -20.08 -13.87
N ASN A 33 16.20 -20.91 -14.91
CA ASN A 33 14.97 -21.13 -15.66
C ASN A 33 14.15 -22.23 -14.97
N LEU A 34 13.05 -21.80 -14.34
CA LEU A 34 12.05 -22.53 -13.58
C LEU A 34 10.63 -22.29 -14.15
N ARG A 35 10.56 -21.92 -15.43
CA ARG A 35 9.30 -21.70 -16.14
C ARG A 35 8.43 -22.94 -16.04
N ASP A 36 7.14 -22.75 -15.73
CA ASP A 36 6.14 -23.80 -15.60
C ASP A 36 6.51 -24.90 -14.57
N ALA A 37 7.46 -24.63 -13.67
CA ALA A 37 7.89 -25.58 -12.65
C ALA A 37 6.81 -25.76 -11.58
N ASP A 38 6.68 -27.00 -11.08
CA ASP A 38 5.84 -27.29 -9.92
C ASP A 38 6.66 -27.16 -8.63
N LEU A 39 6.35 -26.11 -7.88
CA LEU A 39 6.96 -25.72 -6.61
C LEU A 39 5.87 -25.53 -5.53
N CYS A 40 4.71 -26.16 -5.71
CA CYS A 40 3.61 -26.09 -4.75
C CYS A 40 4.05 -26.61 -3.37
N GLY A 41 3.80 -25.80 -2.33
CA GLY A 41 4.22 -26.09 -0.96
C GLY A 41 5.73 -26.13 -0.74
N ALA A 42 6.55 -25.71 -1.71
CA ALA A 42 8.00 -25.70 -1.55
C ALA A 42 8.42 -24.72 -0.45
N ASN A 43 9.30 -25.17 0.45
CA ASN A 43 9.97 -24.25 1.37
C ASN A 43 11.19 -23.65 0.66
N LEU A 44 11.08 -22.38 0.31
CA LEU A 44 12.07 -21.51 -0.31
C LEU A 44 12.35 -20.29 0.59
N CYS A 45 12.16 -20.45 1.91
CA CYS A 45 12.37 -19.40 2.89
C CYS A 45 13.81 -18.88 2.82
N GLY A 46 13.94 -17.60 2.52
CA GLY A 46 15.22 -16.96 2.30
C GLY A 46 15.93 -17.45 1.05
N ALA A 47 15.34 -18.16 0.10
CA ALA A 47 16.05 -18.57 -1.11
C ALA A 47 16.56 -17.37 -1.93
N ASN A 48 17.63 -17.56 -2.71
CA ASN A 48 18.04 -16.59 -3.72
C ASN A 48 17.45 -16.98 -5.08
N LEU A 49 16.41 -16.28 -5.50
CA LEU A 49 15.69 -16.46 -6.77
C LEU A 49 15.86 -15.23 -7.68
N ARG A 50 16.84 -14.37 -7.40
CA ARG A 50 17.04 -13.12 -8.12
C ARG A 50 17.18 -13.36 -9.63
N GLY A 51 16.36 -12.67 -10.43
CA GLY A 51 16.34 -12.79 -11.88
C GLY A 51 15.94 -14.17 -12.41
N ALA A 52 15.40 -15.06 -11.56
CA ALA A 52 14.91 -16.35 -12.01
C ALA A 52 13.69 -16.17 -12.94
N ASN A 53 13.55 -17.07 -13.90
CA ASN A 53 12.35 -17.17 -14.72
C ASN A 53 11.43 -18.21 -14.08
N LEU A 54 10.38 -17.75 -13.41
CA LEU A 54 9.30 -18.51 -12.77
C LEU A 54 7.97 -18.32 -13.50
N ARG A 55 8.00 -17.89 -14.76
CA ARG A 55 6.79 -17.64 -15.54
C ARG A 55 5.92 -18.89 -15.57
N GLY A 56 4.64 -18.75 -15.22
CA GLY A 56 3.68 -19.86 -15.18
C GLY A 56 3.97 -20.93 -14.13
N ALA A 57 4.94 -20.73 -13.23
CA ALA A 57 5.26 -21.70 -12.20
C ALA A 57 4.11 -21.84 -11.18
N ASN A 58 3.91 -23.05 -10.68
CA ASN A 58 2.99 -23.32 -9.59
C ASN A 58 3.74 -23.15 -8.27
N LEU A 59 3.48 -22.07 -7.55
CA LEU A 59 4.04 -21.69 -6.24
C LEU A 59 2.95 -21.61 -5.16
N ARG A 60 1.79 -22.23 -5.39
CA ARG A 60 0.70 -22.28 -4.40
C ARG A 60 1.20 -22.81 -3.07
N ASP A 61 0.80 -22.18 -1.98
CA ASP A 61 1.18 -22.57 -0.61
C ASP A 61 2.70 -22.59 -0.36
N ALA A 62 3.53 -22.07 -1.27
CA ALA A 62 4.98 -22.07 -1.10
C ALA A 62 5.41 -21.07 -0.02
N ASP A 63 6.46 -21.42 0.73
CA ASP A 63 7.07 -20.52 1.71
C ASP A 63 8.26 -19.80 1.08
N LEU A 64 8.06 -18.53 0.73
CA LEU A 64 9.03 -17.60 0.14
C LEU A 64 9.39 -16.47 1.10
N CYS A 65 9.14 -16.64 2.41
CA CYS A 65 9.46 -15.63 3.44
C CYS A 65 10.92 -15.21 3.32
N ASP A 66 11.20 -13.89 3.31
CA ASP A 66 12.55 -13.32 3.18
C ASP A 66 13.34 -13.73 1.92
N ALA A 67 12.70 -14.31 0.89
CA ALA A 67 13.37 -14.69 -0.35
C ALA A 67 13.81 -13.46 -1.18
N ASP A 68 14.94 -13.56 -1.87
CA ASP A 68 15.40 -12.55 -2.84
C ASP A 68 14.83 -12.91 -4.22
N LEU A 69 13.76 -12.23 -4.62
CA LEU A 69 13.03 -12.37 -5.88
C LEU A 69 13.22 -11.17 -6.81
N ARG A 70 14.20 -10.29 -6.53
CA ARG A 70 14.46 -9.11 -7.35
C ARG A 70 14.62 -9.46 -8.81
N ASP A 71 14.06 -8.63 -9.67
CA ASP A 71 14.15 -8.79 -11.12
C ASP A 71 13.62 -10.15 -11.65
N ALA A 72 12.95 -10.98 -10.84
CA ALA A 72 12.44 -12.29 -11.26
C ALA A 72 11.22 -12.14 -12.17
N ASP A 73 11.05 -13.07 -13.12
CA ASP A 73 9.87 -13.16 -13.98
C ASP A 73 8.88 -14.17 -13.40
N LEU A 74 7.85 -13.68 -12.71
CA LEU A 74 6.72 -14.41 -12.10
C LEU A 74 5.44 -14.21 -12.91
N CYS A 75 5.54 -13.76 -14.17
CA CYS A 75 4.39 -13.53 -15.03
C CYS A 75 3.52 -14.80 -15.11
N ASP A 76 2.20 -14.64 -14.98
CA ASP A 76 1.23 -15.75 -15.01
C ASP A 76 1.48 -16.86 -13.96
N ALA A 77 2.34 -16.65 -12.94
CA ALA A 77 2.62 -17.65 -11.91
C ALA A 77 1.45 -17.78 -10.91
N ASP A 78 1.26 -18.98 -10.35
CA ASP A 78 0.26 -19.23 -9.31
C ASP A 78 0.90 -19.20 -7.93
N LEU A 79 0.71 -18.11 -7.20
CA LEU A 79 1.19 -17.82 -5.85
C LEU A 79 0.03 -17.81 -4.83
N CYS A 80 -1.11 -18.46 -5.14
CA CYS A 80 -2.25 -18.54 -4.23
C CYS A 80 -1.81 -19.03 -2.86
N ASP A 81 -2.18 -18.31 -1.80
CA ASP A 81 -1.88 -18.62 -0.40
C ASP A 81 -0.37 -18.77 -0.08
N ALA A 82 0.53 -18.29 -0.96
CA ALA A 82 1.96 -18.32 -0.72
C ALA A 82 2.37 -17.34 0.39
N ASN A 83 3.39 -17.70 1.17
CA ASN A 83 4.00 -16.82 2.15
C ASN A 83 5.17 -16.06 1.53
N LEU A 84 4.99 -14.77 1.25
CA LEU A 84 5.98 -13.84 0.70
C LEU A 84 6.40 -12.77 1.71
N ARG A 85 6.12 -12.98 3.01
CA ARG A 85 6.42 -11.99 4.05
C ARG A 85 7.90 -11.60 4.04
N GLY A 86 8.18 -10.30 3.99
CA GLY A 86 9.55 -9.76 3.96
C GLY A 86 10.36 -10.09 2.70
N ALA A 87 9.76 -10.71 1.68
CA ALA A 87 10.47 -11.02 0.44
C ALA A 87 10.84 -9.73 -0.33
N ASP A 88 11.97 -9.76 -1.01
CA ASP A 88 12.44 -8.66 -1.88
C ASP A 88 12.03 -8.98 -3.32
N LEU A 89 10.93 -8.40 -3.78
CA LEU A 89 10.39 -8.48 -5.13
C LEU A 89 10.65 -7.19 -5.94
N CYS A 90 11.63 -6.37 -5.53
CA CYS A 90 11.92 -5.11 -6.21
C CYS A 90 12.23 -5.35 -7.71
N GLY A 91 11.50 -4.66 -8.59
CA GLY A 91 11.59 -4.81 -10.04
C GLY A 91 11.10 -6.14 -10.63
N ALA A 92 10.50 -7.03 -9.82
CA ALA A 92 9.97 -8.30 -10.31
C ALA A 92 8.77 -8.11 -11.24
N ASN A 93 8.60 -9.02 -12.19
CA ASN A 93 7.46 -9.04 -13.11
C ASN A 93 6.42 -10.06 -12.64
N LEU A 94 5.32 -9.60 -12.05
CA LEU A 94 4.17 -10.39 -11.60
C LEU A 94 2.92 -10.14 -12.45
N CYS A 95 3.08 -9.74 -13.72
CA CYS A 95 1.96 -9.47 -14.62
C CYS A 95 1.04 -10.70 -14.71
N GLY A 96 -0.25 -10.54 -14.44
CA GLY A 96 -1.23 -11.62 -14.48
C GLY A 96 -1.02 -12.75 -13.46
N ALA A 97 -0.14 -12.59 -12.47
CA ALA A 97 0.08 -13.59 -11.44
C ALA A 97 -1.14 -13.73 -10.53
N ASN A 98 -1.41 -14.94 -10.05
CA ASN A 98 -2.41 -15.21 -9.03
C ASN A 98 -1.76 -15.14 -7.64
N LEU A 99 -2.03 -14.10 -6.88
CA LEU A 99 -1.57 -13.84 -5.50
C LEU A 99 -2.73 -13.87 -4.50
N ARG A 100 -3.86 -14.49 -4.87
CA ARG A 100 -5.04 -14.53 -4.01
C ARG A 100 -4.69 -15.14 -2.64
N GLY A 101 -5.05 -14.44 -1.57
CA GLY A 101 -4.79 -14.88 -0.19
C GLY A 101 -3.31 -14.91 0.22
N ALA A 102 -2.37 -14.46 -0.63
CA ALA A 102 -0.94 -14.50 -0.31
C ALA A 102 -0.59 -13.54 0.85
N ASP A 103 0.38 -13.93 1.67
CA ASP A 103 0.95 -13.09 2.73
C ASP A 103 2.14 -12.31 2.20
N LEU A 104 1.97 -11.03 1.91
CA LEU A 104 2.96 -10.09 1.37
C LEU A 104 3.36 -9.03 2.42
N ARG A 105 3.10 -9.28 3.71
CA ARG A 105 3.42 -8.30 4.76
C ARG A 105 4.91 -7.96 4.74
N ASP A 106 5.22 -6.68 4.92
CA ASP A 106 6.59 -6.15 4.92
C ASP A 106 7.39 -6.44 3.62
N ALA A 107 6.78 -6.94 2.54
CA ALA A 107 7.48 -7.25 1.30
C ALA A 107 7.90 -5.97 0.55
N ASP A 108 9.04 -6.03 -0.15
CA ASP A 108 9.47 -4.95 -1.03
C ASP A 108 9.06 -5.23 -2.48
N LEU A 109 8.04 -4.51 -2.96
CA LEU A 109 7.52 -4.55 -4.32
C LEU A 109 7.84 -3.25 -5.09
N CYS A 110 8.87 -2.50 -4.67
CA CYS A 110 9.27 -1.27 -5.34
C CYS A 110 9.51 -1.54 -6.84
N ASP A 111 8.95 -0.69 -7.70
CA ASP A 111 9.06 -0.80 -9.17
C ASP A 111 8.54 -2.14 -9.77
N ALA A 112 7.85 -2.99 -8.99
CA ALA A 112 7.33 -4.26 -9.47
C ALA A 112 6.18 -4.07 -10.47
N ASN A 113 6.08 -4.99 -11.44
CA ASN A 113 4.97 -5.01 -12.39
C ASN A 113 3.90 -6.03 -11.98
N LEU A 114 2.82 -5.55 -11.36
CA LEU A 114 1.64 -6.32 -10.92
C LEU A 114 0.43 -6.08 -11.85
N ARG A 115 0.65 -5.69 -13.10
CA ARG A 115 -0.45 -5.40 -14.03
C ARG A 115 -1.35 -6.62 -14.19
N ASP A 116 -2.66 -6.41 -14.07
CA ASP A 116 -3.69 -7.45 -14.20
C ASP A 116 -3.52 -8.64 -13.22
N ALA A 117 -2.73 -8.50 -12.14
CA ALA A 117 -2.56 -9.54 -11.13
C ALA A 117 -3.80 -9.66 -10.23
N ASP A 118 -4.07 -10.87 -9.74
CA ASP A 118 -5.12 -11.15 -8.76
C ASP A 118 -4.53 -11.16 -7.35
N LEU A 119 -4.76 -10.11 -6.57
CA LEU A 119 -4.38 -9.95 -5.17
C LEU A 119 -5.63 -9.96 -4.25
N CYS A 120 -6.73 -10.57 -4.67
CA CYS A 120 -7.92 -10.67 -3.83
C CYS A 120 -7.57 -11.28 -2.47
N ASP A 121 -8.07 -10.66 -1.39
CA ASP A 121 -7.86 -11.10 0.00
C ASP A 121 -6.38 -11.22 0.43
N ALA A 122 -5.41 -10.71 -0.34
CA ALA A 122 -4.00 -10.76 0.00
C ALA A 122 -3.65 -9.80 1.15
N ASP A 123 -2.65 -10.14 1.96
CA ASP A 123 -2.17 -9.30 3.07
C ASP A 123 -0.88 -8.57 2.68
N LEU A 124 -0.99 -7.29 2.31
CA LEU A 124 0.10 -6.37 1.98
C LEU A 124 0.35 -5.35 3.11
N CYS A 125 0.04 -5.66 4.37
CA CYS A 125 0.28 -4.74 5.49
C CYS A 125 1.75 -4.30 5.50
N ASP A 126 1.98 -2.99 5.59
CA ASP A 126 3.30 -2.35 5.64
C ASP A 126 4.23 -2.67 4.44
N ALA A 127 3.71 -3.27 3.36
CA ALA A 127 4.48 -3.55 2.15
C ALA A 127 4.89 -2.26 1.42
N ASN A 128 6.04 -2.31 0.75
CA ASN A 128 6.54 -1.21 -0.07
C ASN A 128 6.18 -1.42 -1.54
N LEU A 129 5.14 -0.75 -2.03
CA LEU A 129 4.70 -0.77 -3.45
C LEU A 129 5.04 0.54 -4.17
N ARG A 130 6.11 1.23 -3.76
CA ARG A 130 6.49 2.51 -4.37
C ARG A 130 6.76 2.32 -5.86
N ASP A 131 6.16 3.19 -6.67
CA ASP A 131 6.31 3.20 -8.13
C ASP A 131 5.90 1.88 -8.83
N ALA A 132 5.22 0.95 -8.12
CA ALA A 132 4.75 -0.30 -8.67
C ALA A 132 3.61 -0.10 -9.68
N ASN A 133 3.53 -0.98 -10.68
CA ASN A 133 2.46 -0.96 -11.67
C ASN A 133 1.37 -1.98 -11.34
N LEU A 134 0.26 -1.53 -10.76
CA LEU A 134 -0.93 -2.32 -10.41
C LEU A 134 -2.12 -2.01 -11.36
N CYS A 135 -1.86 -1.55 -12.58
CA CYS A 135 -2.92 -1.22 -13.52
C CYS A 135 -3.79 -2.45 -13.79
N GLY A 136 -5.11 -2.30 -13.63
CA GLY A 136 -6.07 -3.40 -13.81
C GLY A 136 -5.99 -4.54 -12.79
N ALA A 137 -5.15 -4.44 -11.75
CA ALA A 137 -5.04 -5.48 -10.73
C ALA A 137 -6.34 -5.60 -9.91
N ASP A 138 -6.65 -6.83 -9.46
CA ASP A 138 -7.73 -7.08 -8.51
C ASP A 138 -7.16 -7.11 -7.08
N LEU A 139 -7.60 -6.20 -6.23
CA LEU A 139 -7.21 -6.07 -4.83
C LEU A 139 -8.46 -6.10 -3.93
N CYS A 140 -9.55 -6.73 -4.41
CA CYS A 140 -10.78 -6.83 -3.64
C CYS A 140 -10.52 -7.47 -2.27
N GLY A 141 -10.91 -6.79 -1.19
CA GLY A 141 -10.72 -7.27 0.18
C GLY A 141 -9.26 -7.30 0.67
N ALA A 142 -8.28 -6.87 -0.13
CA ALA A 142 -6.87 -6.92 0.25
C ALA A 142 -6.57 -6.00 1.46
N ASN A 143 -5.64 -6.43 2.31
CA ASN A 143 -5.15 -5.62 3.42
C ASN A 143 -3.90 -4.83 3.02
N LEU A 144 -4.02 -3.51 2.88
CA LEU A 144 -2.93 -2.59 2.53
C LEU A 144 -2.67 -1.59 3.67
N CYS A 145 -2.99 -1.96 4.91
CA CYS A 145 -2.79 -1.09 6.08
C CYS A 145 -1.32 -0.67 6.17
N GLY A 146 -1.05 0.63 6.27
CA GLY A 146 0.32 1.17 6.35
C GLY A 146 1.17 1.05 5.07
N ALA A 147 0.67 0.41 4.01
CA ALA A 147 1.44 0.16 2.80
C ALA A 147 1.89 1.47 2.11
N ASN A 148 3.08 1.44 1.53
CA ASN A 148 3.63 2.57 0.78
C ASN A 148 3.36 2.42 -0.72
N LEU A 149 2.31 3.06 -1.22
CA LEU A 149 1.88 3.07 -2.63
C LEU A 149 2.25 4.38 -3.34
N ARG A 150 3.28 5.09 -2.86
CA ARG A 150 3.66 6.38 -3.43
C ARG A 150 4.06 6.21 -4.89
N GLY A 151 3.48 7.00 -5.78
CA GLY A 151 3.76 6.95 -7.23
C GLY A 151 3.23 5.70 -7.94
N ALA A 152 2.55 4.78 -7.23
CA ALA A 152 2.05 3.54 -7.81
C ALA A 152 0.97 3.82 -8.87
N ASN A 153 0.95 2.99 -9.91
CA ASN A 153 -0.07 3.05 -10.95
C ASN A 153 -1.20 2.05 -10.66
N LEU A 154 -2.30 2.52 -10.10
CA LEU A 154 -3.51 1.75 -9.76
C LEU A 154 -4.66 2.01 -10.75
N ARG A 155 -4.37 2.47 -11.96
CA ARG A 155 -5.41 2.80 -12.94
C ARG A 155 -6.30 1.60 -13.22
N GLY A 156 -7.61 1.77 -13.07
CA GLY A 156 -8.61 0.72 -13.30
C GLY A 156 -8.52 -0.46 -12.34
N ALA A 157 -7.74 -0.37 -11.25
CA ALA A 157 -7.63 -1.44 -10.27
C ALA A 157 -8.93 -1.58 -9.46
N ASN A 158 -9.23 -2.81 -9.04
CA ASN A 158 -10.37 -3.09 -8.16
C ASN A 158 -9.91 -3.14 -6.70
N LEU A 159 -10.14 -2.08 -5.94
CA LEU A 159 -9.83 -1.96 -4.51
C LEU A 159 -11.09 -2.07 -3.63
N ARG A 160 -12.15 -2.70 -4.13
CA ARG A 160 -13.42 -2.81 -3.39
C ARG A 160 -13.18 -3.49 -2.05
N ASP A 161 -13.72 -2.93 -0.98
CA ASP A 161 -13.61 -3.44 0.40
C ASP A 161 -12.15 -3.57 0.93
N ALA A 162 -11.16 -3.02 0.22
CA ALA A 162 -9.76 -3.08 0.63
C ALA A 162 -9.49 -2.23 1.89
N ASN A 163 -8.57 -2.68 2.73
CA ASN A 163 -8.14 -1.92 3.91
C ASN A 163 -6.90 -1.08 3.60
N LEU A 164 -7.07 0.20 3.31
CA LEU A 164 -6.01 1.18 3.02
C LEU A 164 -5.69 2.09 4.21
N ARG A 165 -6.02 1.68 5.44
CA ARG A 165 -5.83 2.52 6.64
C ARG A 165 -4.37 2.94 6.77
N GLY A 166 -4.14 4.25 6.84
CA GLY A 166 -2.79 4.82 6.97
C GLY A 166 -1.88 4.63 5.75
N ALA A 167 -2.37 4.07 4.64
CA ALA A 167 -1.56 3.84 3.44
C ALA A 167 -1.10 5.16 2.81
N ASN A 168 0.09 5.15 2.24
CA ASN A 168 0.65 6.30 1.54
C ASN A 168 0.39 6.21 0.03
N LEU A 169 -0.68 6.86 -0.44
CA LEU A 169 -1.10 6.92 -1.85
C LEU A 169 -0.63 8.22 -2.54
N ARG A 170 0.37 8.89 -1.99
CA ARG A 170 0.84 10.17 -2.53
C ARG A 170 1.33 10.00 -3.97
N ASP A 171 1.00 10.92 -4.85
CA ASP A 171 1.40 10.89 -6.27
C ASP A 171 0.85 9.65 -7.04
N ALA A 172 -0.02 8.82 -6.45
CA ALA A 172 -0.52 7.60 -7.08
C ALA A 172 -1.55 7.89 -8.19
N ASN A 173 -1.56 7.05 -9.23
CA ASN A 173 -2.56 7.11 -10.28
C ASN A 173 -3.72 6.15 -9.97
N LEU A 174 -4.84 6.68 -9.48
CA LEU A 174 -6.06 5.93 -9.12
C LEU A 174 -7.19 6.13 -10.14
N ARG A 175 -6.86 6.59 -11.36
CA ARG A 175 -7.86 6.85 -12.39
C ARG A 175 -8.71 5.61 -12.66
N ASP A 176 -10.03 5.81 -12.73
CA ASP A 176 -11.00 4.75 -13.02
C ASP A 176 -10.93 3.55 -12.04
N ALA A 177 -10.26 3.69 -10.88
CA ALA A 177 -10.16 2.63 -9.88
C ALA A 177 -11.46 2.51 -9.06
N ASN A 178 -11.81 1.30 -8.67
CA ASN A 178 -12.98 1.04 -7.82
C ASN A 178 -12.54 0.94 -6.36
N LEU A 179 -12.84 1.93 -5.51
CA LEU A 179 -12.59 1.92 -4.07
C LEU A 179 -13.89 1.82 -3.25
N CYS A 180 -15.01 1.37 -3.84
CA CYS A 180 -16.27 1.21 -3.12
C CYS A 180 -16.06 0.35 -1.86
N GLY A 181 -16.53 0.80 -0.70
CA GLY A 181 -16.37 0.08 0.57
C GLY A 181 -14.96 0.10 1.17
N ALA A 182 -13.95 0.66 0.50
CA ALA A 182 -12.58 0.66 1.01
C ALA A 182 -12.42 1.52 2.27
N ASN A 183 -11.54 1.09 3.18
CA ASN A 183 -11.18 1.83 4.38
C ASN A 183 -9.94 2.70 4.12
N LEU A 184 -10.13 3.99 3.87
CA LEU A 184 -9.08 4.99 3.64
C LEU A 184 -8.73 5.79 4.91
N ARG A 185 -9.15 5.38 6.11
CA ARG A 185 -8.90 6.14 7.35
C ARG A 185 -7.42 6.49 7.50
N GLY A 186 -7.11 7.77 7.49
CA GLY A 186 -5.77 8.32 7.62
C GLY A 186 -4.83 8.09 6.43
N ALA A 187 -5.32 7.53 5.34
CA ALA A 187 -4.57 7.38 4.10
C ALA A 187 -4.12 8.76 3.57
N ASN A 188 -2.98 8.79 2.89
CA ASN A 188 -2.43 10.01 2.30
C ASN A 188 -2.69 10.03 0.78
N LEU A 189 -3.74 10.74 0.36
CA LEU A 189 -4.13 10.91 -1.05
C LEU A 189 -3.51 12.15 -1.72
N ARG A 190 -2.50 12.77 -1.09
CA ARG A 190 -1.94 14.02 -1.61
C ARG A 190 -1.37 13.83 -3.01
N ASP A 191 -1.76 14.72 -3.93
CA ASP A 191 -1.31 14.71 -5.32
C ASP A 191 -1.71 13.45 -6.11
N ALA A 192 -2.60 12.60 -5.58
CA ALA A 192 -3.11 11.43 -6.27
C ALA A 192 -4.11 11.82 -7.39
N ASP A 193 -4.06 11.10 -8.51
CA ASP A 193 -4.99 11.28 -9.62
C ASP A 193 -6.22 10.38 -9.45
N LEU A 194 -7.33 10.98 -9.01
CA LEU A 194 -8.58 10.30 -8.69
C LEU A 194 -9.64 10.42 -9.78
N ARG A 195 -9.29 10.87 -10.99
CA ARG A 195 -10.29 11.09 -12.05
C ARG A 195 -10.98 9.78 -12.42
N GLY A 196 -12.30 9.75 -12.25
CA GLY A 196 -13.12 8.57 -12.54
C GLY A 196 -13.07 7.48 -11.46
N ALA A 197 -12.34 7.69 -10.36
CA ALA A 197 -12.31 6.75 -9.26
C ALA A 197 -13.67 6.70 -8.52
N ASP A 198 -14.11 5.50 -8.15
CA ASP A 198 -15.27 5.30 -7.28
C ASP A 198 -14.82 5.29 -5.82
N LEU A 199 -14.93 6.43 -5.15
CA LEU A 199 -14.44 6.60 -3.78
C LEU A 199 -15.41 6.04 -2.74
N PRO A 200 -14.93 5.59 -1.56
CA PRO A 200 -15.82 5.21 -0.47
C PRO A 200 -16.71 6.37 -0.03
N ASP A 201 -17.88 6.05 0.52
CA ASP A 201 -18.77 7.04 1.13
C ASP A 201 -18.03 7.97 2.09
N LEU A 202 -18.44 9.24 2.10
CA LEU A 202 -17.88 10.31 2.94
C LEU A 202 -16.36 10.49 2.74
N THR A 203 -15.85 10.18 1.55
CA THR A 203 -14.47 10.48 1.15
C THR A 203 -14.46 11.61 0.13
N PHE A 204 -13.70 12.67 0.43
CA PHE A 204 -13.65 13.90 -0.37
C PHE A 204 -12.20 14.34 -0.53
N VAL A 205 -11.83 14.75 -1.75
CA VAL A 205 -10.58 15.47 -2.01
C VAL A 205 -10.94 16.88 -2.47
N ILE A 206 -10.53 17.88 -1.68
CA ILE A 206 -10.90 19.28 -1.91
C ILE A 206 -9.73 19.99 -2.58
N LEU A 207 -10.00 20.48 -3.79
CA LEU A 207 -9.03 21.18 -4.63
C LEU A 207 -9.19 22.70 -4.54
N GLY A 208 -8.12 23.44 -4.86
CA GLY A 208 -8.14 24.91 -4.91
C GLY A 208 -7.96 25.60 -3.56
N GLU A 209 -7.76 24.84 -2.49
CA GLU A 209 -7.46 25.37 -1.16
C GLU A 209 -5.96 25.62 -0.97
N LYS A 210 -5.61 26.43 0.04
CA LYS A 210 -4.22 26.79 0.36
C LYS A 210 -3.35 25.58 0.66
N TYR A 211 -3.91 24.60 1.35
CA TYR A 211 -3.28 23.31 1.61
C TYR A 211 -4.08 22.23 0.87
N PHE A 212 -3.43 21.13 0.53
CA PHE A 212 -4.15 19.92 0.12
C PHE A 212 -5.09 19.51 1.27
N ILE A 213 -6.35 19.23 0.93
CA ILE A 213 -7.32 18.73 1.90
C ILE A 213 -7.96 17.47 1.38
N SER A 214 -8.02 16.46 2.24
CA SER A 214 -8.87 15.31 2.03
C SER A 214 -9.62 14.96 3.30
N ILE A 215 -10.82 14.42 3.14
CA ILE A 215 -11.59 13.78 4.19
C ILE A 215 -11.75 12.32 3.80
N THR A 216 -11.47 11.39 4.71
CA THR A 216 -11.53 9.95 4.42
C THR A 216 -12.48 9.25 5.38
N ASN A 217 -13.43 8.49 4.82
CA ASN A 217 -14.46 7.75 5.55
C ASN A 217 -15.21 8.59 6.60
N GLY A 218 -15.40 9.88 6.32
CA GLY A 218 -16.12 10.83 7.18
C GLY A 218 -15.49 11.16 8.53
N GLU A 219 -14.29 10.65 8.81
CA GLU A 219 -13.71 10.69 10.16
C GLU A 219 -12.37 11.42 10.22
N TYR A 220 -11.48 11.18 9.25
CA TYR A 220 -10.15 11.79 9.22
C TYR A 220 -10.10 12.93 8.22
N VAL A 221 -9.47 14.03 8.62
CA VAL A 221 -9.22 15.18 7.76
C VAL A 221 -7.72 15.41 7.68
N ARG A 222 -7.20 15.40 6.46
CA ARG A 222 -5.84 15.81 6.15
C ARG A 222 -5.85 17.27 5.71
N ALA A 223 -4.96 18.08 6.26
CA ALA A 223 -4.69 19.45 5.82
C ALA A 223 -3.17 19.63 5.69
N GLY A 224 -2.67 19.64 4.45
CA GLY A 224 -1.24 19.63 4.17
C GLY A 224 -0.56 18.35 4.71
N CYS A 225 0.35 18.50 5.65
CA CYS A 225 1.05 17.37 6.28
C CYS A 225 0.33 16.83 7.53
N GLN A 226 -0.64 17.58 8.08
CA GLN A 226 -1.38 17.19 9.27
C GLN A 226 -2.54 16.29 8.91
N ASN A 227 -2.81 15.27 9.72
CA ASN A 227 -3.93 14.35 9.52
C ASN A 227 -4.46 13.88 10.86
N HIS A 228 -5.66 14.33 11.18
CA HIS A 228 -6.30 14.14 12.49
C HIS A 228 -7.78 13.90 12.27
N THR A 229 -8.46 13.39 13.29
CA THR A 229 -9.91 13.18 13.25
C THR A 229 -10.64 14.52 13.19
N VAL A 230 -11.88 14.50 12.68
CA VAL A 230 -12.78 15.65 12.68
C VAL A 230 -12.95 16.22 14.10
N GLU A 231 -13.00 15.34 15.12
CA GLU A 231 -13.14 15.76 16.51
C GLU A 231 -11.90 16.47 17.04
N GLU A 232 -10.71 15.97 16.75
CA GLU A 232 -9.44 16.62 17.13
C GLU A 232 -9.32 17.99 16.47
N TRP A 233 -9.64 18.07 15.17
CA TRP A 233 -9.65 19.34 14.45
C TRP A 233 -10.59 20.38 15.04
N ARG A 234 -11.66 19.98 15.73
CA ARG A 234 -12.59 20.91 16.39
C ARG A 234 -12.14 21.34 17.78
N LYS A 235 -11.14 20.67 18.36
CA LYS A 235 -10.70 20.87 19.74
C LYS A 235 -9.32 21.53 19.85
N TYR A 236 -8.59 21.70 18.75
CA TYR A 236 -7.27 22.32 18.81
C TYR A 236 -7.28 23.72 19.40
N SER A 237 -6.33 23.95 20.29
CA SER A 237 -5.99 25.24 20.85
C SER A 237 -5.31 26.13 19.79
N LYS A 238 -5.32 27.44 20.05
CA LYS A 238 -4.62 28.42 19.22
C LYS A 238 -3.12 28.08 19.08
N GLN A 239 -2.47 27.65 20.16
CA GLN A 239 -1.06 27.32 20.17
C GLN A 239 -0.75 26.11 19.29
N GLU A 240 -1.53 25.03 19.40
CA GLU A 240 -1.33 23.81 18.59
C GLU A 240 -1.46 24.12 17.09
N ILE A 241 -2.44 24.95 16.70
CA ILE A 241 -2.57 25.40 15.30
C ILE A 241 -1.37 26.26 14.87
N ALA A 242 -0.92 27.17 15.73
CA ALA A 242 0.24 28.01 15.45
C ALA A 242 1.54 27.18 15.32
N GLU A 243 1.67 26.06 16.03
CA GLU A 243 2.83 25.16 15.93
C GLU A 243 2.87 24.40 14.59
N MET A 244 1.74 24.30 13.86
CA MET A 244 1.69 23.59 12.57
C MET A 244 2.34 24.35 11.41
N ASP A 245 2.02 25.64 11.24
CA ASP A 245 2.57 26.52 10.19
C ASP A 245 2.45 28.02 10.56
N GLY A 246 2.54 28.32 11.86
CA GLY A 246 2.48 29.68 12.39
C GLY A 246 1.22 30.44 12.01
N ARG A 247 1.40 31.73 11.69
CA ARG A 247 0.32 32.64 11.28
C ARG A 247 -0.44 32.15 10.05
N LYS A 248 0.21 31.38 9.17
CA LYS A 248 -0.41 30.83 7.95
C LYS A 248 -1.46 29.77 8.27
N ALA A 249 -1.20 28.91 9.25
CA ALA A 249 -2.16 27.93 9.75
C ALA A 249 -3.30 28.64 10.49
N LEU A 250 -3.00 29.59 11.39
CA LEU A 250 -4.01 30.36 12.12
C LEU A 250 -5.01 31.06 11.20
N LYS A 251 -4.54 31.76 10.16
CA LYS A 251 -5.43 32.41 9.17
C LYS A 251 -6.29 31.42 8.38
N PHE A 252 -5.81 30.20 8.17
CA PHE A 252 -6.50 29.19 7.37
C PHE A 252 -7.47 28.33 8.19
N TYR A 253 -7.22 28.17 9.49
CA TYR A 253 -7.96 27.24 10.34
C TYR A 253 -9.49 27.46 10.39
N PRO A 254 -10.03 28.70 10.43
CA PRO A 254 -11.47 28.91 10.31
C PRO A 254 -12.04 28.36 9.00
N ARG A 255 -11.32 28.55 7.89
CA ARG A 255 -11.70 28.02 6.57
C ARG A 255 -11.69 26.49 6.56
N LEU A 256 -10.70 25.87 7.23
CA LEU A 256 -10.68 24.41 7.40
C LEU A 256 -11.93 23.92 8.15
N LEU A 257 -12.33 24.57 9.25
CA LEU A 257 -13.54 24.22 9.99
C LEU A 257 -14.82 24.44 9.16
N ASP A 258 -14.87 25.47 8.32
CA ASP A 258 -15.99 25.67 7.39
C ASP A 258 -16.12 24.54 6.38
N ILE A 259 -14.98 24.03 5.86
CA ILE A 259 -14.96 22.90 4.94
C ILE A 259 -15.44 21.63 5.65
N ILE A 260 -14.96 21.37 6.88
CA ILE A 260 -15.40 20.23 7.68
C ILE A 260 -16.91 20.32 7.94
N ASP A 261 -17.42 21.48 8.35
CA ASP A 261 -18.85 21.69 8.59
C ASP A 261 -19.71 21.46 7.34
N PHE A 262 -19.21 21.82 6.17
CA PHE A 262 -19.90 21.64 4.90
C PHE A 262 -20.04 20.16 4.52
N TYR A 263 -18.97 19.37 4.63
CA TYR A 263 -18.96 17.97 4.18
C TYR A 263 -19.44 16.99 5.26
N ILE A 264 -19.14 17.25 6.53
CA ILE A 264 -19.36 16.32 7.65
C ILE A 264 -20.45 16.81 8.61
N GLY A 265 -20.97 18.02 8.40
CA GLY A 265 -21.98 18.63 9.23
C GLY A 265 -21.39 19.48 10.35
N LYS A 266 -22.21 20.40 10.87
CA LYS A 266 -21.81 21.34 11.92
C LYS A 266 -21.49 20.62 13.23
N GLY A 267 -20.52 21.17 13.95
CA GLY A 267 -20.18 20.75 15.31
C GLY A 267 -19.58 21.89 16.09
N GLU A 268 -19.13 21.60 17.31
CA GLU A 268 -18.46 22.58 18.16
C GLU A 268 -17.20 23.12 17.48
N ARG A 269 -16.89 24.38 17.77
CA ARG A 269 -15.69 25.08 17.30
C ARG A 269 -14.96 25.69 18.51
N PRO A 270 -13.64 25.86 18.47
CA PRO A 270 -12.90 26.44 19.59
C PRO A 270 -13.32 27.89 19.91
N ASP A 271 -13.57 28.18 21.18
CA ASP A 271 -14.02 29.51 21.65
C ASP A 271 -13.05 30.63 21.30
N TRP A 272 -11.74 30.32 21.25
CA TRP A 272 -10.68 31.29 20.98
C TRP A 272 -10.80 31.94 19.59
N LEU A 273 -11.52 31.32 18.65
CA LEU A 273 -11.81 31.89 17.33
C LEU A 273 -12.69 33.15 17.40
N THR A 274 -13.43 33.33 18.50
CA THR A 274 -14.27 34.51 18.73
C THR A 274 -13.57 35.58 19.58
N SER A 275 -12.34 35.31 20.03
CA SER A 275 -11.58 36.25 20.87
C SER A 275 -11.07 37.45 20.07
N LYS A 276 -11.02 38.62 20.73
CA LYS A 276 -10.49 39.85 20.13
C LYS A 276 -9.00 39.74 19.79
N GLU A 277 -8.22 39.09 20.66
CA GLU A 277 -6.79 38.86 20.45
C GLU A 277 -6.50 38.06 19.18
N TYR A 278 -7.35 37.08 18.84
CA TYR A 278 -7.25 36.38 17.58
C TYR A 278 -7.56 37.30 16.41
N ALA A 279 -8.66 38.06 16.46
CA ALA A 279 -9.08 38.95 15.38
C ALA A 279 -7.98 39.94 14.99
N ASP A 280 -7.33 40.58 15.97
CA ASP A 280 -6.25 41.55 15.73
C ASP A 280 -5.03 40.89 15.03
N GLU A 281 -4.70 39.65 15.42
CA GLU A 281 -3.54 38.93 14.90
C GLU A 281 -3.72 38.36 13.49
N VAL A 282 -4.95 38.11 13.02
CA VAL A 282 -5.18 37.66 11.63
C VAL A 282 -5.39 38.81 10.65
N THR A 283 -5.71 40.03 11.12
CA THR A 283 -5.91 41.23 10.27
C THR A 283 -4.62 41.93 9.84
N GLU A 284 -3.51 41.76 10.58
CA GLU A 284 -2.16 42.25 10.23
C GLU A 284 -1.39 41.26 9.33
#